data_AF-A0A7C7AS93-F1
#
_entry.id   AF-A0A7C7AS93-F1
#
_cell.length_a   1.000
_cell.length_b   1.000
_cell.length_c   1.000
_cell.angle_alpha   90.00
_cell.angle_beta   90.00
_cell.angle_gamma   90.00
#
_symmetry.space_group_name_H-M   'P 1'
#
loop_
_entity.id
_entity.type
_entity.pdbx_description
1 polymer ?
#
loop_
_entity_poly.entity_id
_entity_poly.type
_entity_poly.pdbx_seq_one_letter_code
_entity_poly.pdbx_strand_id
1 'polypeptide(L)'
;MLARRGTRMNKLVIKIIKLYQRSSGNRPKRCKYHPTCSQYCLEAFQKFGFFTALALSVWRILRCNPFSKGGYDPVPRNYLEKRFEHIYK
;
A
#
# COMPACT_ATOMS: atom_id res chain seq x y z
N MET A 1 -16.96 12.12 -4.13
CA MET A 1 -15.56 12.14 -3.66
C MET A 1 -15.52 11.77 -2.18
N LEU A 2 -15.38 10.48 -1.85
CA LEU A 2 -15.38 10.03 -0.45
C LEU A 2 -14.00 10.31 0.17
N ALA A 3 -13.80 11.53 0.66
CA ALA A 3 -12.70 11.88 1.55
C ALA A 3 -12.91 11.15 2.90
N ARG A 4 -12.61 9.85 2.94
CA ARG A 4 -12.57 9.09 4.20
C ARG A 4 -11.49 9.74 5.07
N ARG A 5 -11.88 10.22 6.25
CA ARG A 5 -10.97 10.86 7.22
C ARG A 5 -9.83 9.91 7.54
N GLY A 6 -8.67 10.10 6.91
CA GLY A 6 -7.43 9.48 7.35
C GLY A 6 -7.20 9.88 8.81
N THR A 7 -7.01 8.90 9.68
CA THR A 7 -6.75 9.13 11.11
C THR A 7 -5.51 10.02 11.28
N ARG A 8 -5.38 10.72 12.41
CA ARG A 8 -4.18 11.54 12.69
C ARG A 8 -2.89 10.74 12.51
N MET A 9 -2.91 9.47 12.90
CA MET A 9 -1.79 8.52 12.73
C MET A 9 -1.47 8.25 11.25
N ASN A 10 -2.48 8.05 10.39
CA ASN A 10 -2.25 7.84 8.96
C ASN A 10 -1.55 9.02 8.31
N LYS A 11 -1.91 10.26 8.69
CA LYS A 11 -1.25 11.46 8.15
C LYS A 11 0.24 11.50 8.47
N LEU A 12 0.60 11.11 9.70
CA LEU A 12 2.00 11.04 10.12
C LEU A 12 2.78 9.98 9.31
N VAL A 13 2.21 8.79 9.17
CA VAL A 13 2.81 7.71 8.36
C VAL A 13 2.94 8.12 6.89
N ILE A 14 1.90 8.73 6.30
CA ILE A 14 1.94 9.23 4.92
C ILE A 14 3.08 10.24 4.75
N LYS A 15 3.31 11.13 5.72
CA LYS A 15 4.40 12.10 5.67
C LYS A 15 5.77 11.41 5.66
N ILE A 16 5.95 10.37 6.49
CA ILE A 16 7.15 9.54 6.52
C ILE A 16 7.36 8.81 5.19
N ILE A 17 6.29 8.19 4.64
CA ILE A 17 6.35 7.47 3.35
C ILE A 17 6.74 8.44 2.23
N LYS A 18 6.15 9.64 2.18
CA LYS A 18 6.49 10.67 1.18
C LYS A 18 7.93 11.14 1.30
N LEU A 19 8.43 11.33 2.53
CA LEU A 19 9.83 11.68 2.78
C LEU A 19 10.77 10.58 2.27
N TYR A 20 10.44 9.32 2.56
CA TYR A 20 11.16 8.15 2.05
C TYR A 20 11.12 8.07 0.51
N GLN A 21 9.95 8.29 -0.11
CA GLN A 21 9.80 8.30 -1.57
C GLN A 21 10.69 9.37 -2.21
N ARG A 22 10.80 10.55 -1.59
CA ARG A 22 11.65 11.65 -2.08
C ARG A 22 13.15 11.34 -1.97
N SER A 23 13.57 10.65 -0.92
CA SER A 23 14.96 10.17 -0.77
C SER A 23 15.27 8.95 -1.65
N SER A 24 14.27 8.16 -2.02
CA SER A 24 14.43 6.91 -2.77
C SER A 24 14.40 7.09 -4.30
N GLY A 25 14.33 8.31 -4.83
CA GLY A 25 14.16 8.61 -6.26
C GLY A 25 15.24 8.02 -7.18
N ASN A 26 16.44 7.75 -6.66
CA ASN A 26 17.56 7.20 -7.43
C ASN A 26 17.80 5.70 -7.20
N ARG A 27 16.88 4.97 -6.56
CA ARG A 27 17.06 3.53 -6.30
C ARG A 27 16.52 2.70 -7.47
N PRO A 28 17.26 1.67 -7.95
CA PRO A 28 16.75 0.75 -8.97
C PRO A 28 15.44 0.11 -8.49
N LYS A 29 14.51 -0.12 -9.43
CA LYS A 29 13.17 -0.69 -9.16
C LYS A 29 13.28 -2.10 -8.60
N ARG A 30 13.47 -2.22 -7.29
CA ARG A 30 13.56 -3.50 -6.56
C ARG A 30 12.20 -4.13 -6.29
N CYS A 31 11.12 -3.36 -6.29
CA CYS A 31 9.79 -3.89 -6.02
C CYS A 31 9.25 -4.56 -7.29
N LYS A 32 8.91 -5.86 -7.20
CA LYS A 32 8.40 -6.68 -8.31
C LYS A 32 6.92 -6.47 -8.62
N TYR A 33 6.24 -5.72 -7.78
CA TYR A 33 4.81 -5.49 -7.88
C TYR A 33 4.51 -4.09 -8.40
N HIS A 34 3.44 -3.99 -9.19
CA HIS A 34 2.86 -2.73 -9.64
C HIS A 34 1.45 -2.55 -9.03
N PRO A 35 1.14 -1.39 -8.42
CA PRO A 35 2.05 -0.29 -8.07
C PRO A 35 3.14 -0.73 -7.07
N THR A 36 4.21 0.07 -6.96
CA THR A 36 5.34 -0.25 -6.09
C THR A 36 4.92 -0.33 -4.62
N CYS A 37 5.72 -1.02 -3.81
CA CYS A 37 5.46 -1.29 -2.41
C CYS A 37 5.22 0.00 -1.60
N SER A 38 6.02 1.04 -1.83
CA SER A 38 5.85 2.34 -1.19
C SER A 38 4.59 3.08 -1.65
N GLN A 39 4.24 2.98 -2.93
CA GLN A 39 3.02 3.56 -3.47
C GLN A 39 1.77 2.82 -2.94
N TYR A 40 1.83 1.49 -2.86
CA TYR A 40 0.81 0.65 -2.26
C TYR A 40 0.57 1.03 -0.80
N CYS A 41 1.63 1.19 0.00
CA CYS A 41 1.51 1.66 1.38
C CYS A 41 0.84 3.03 1.44
N LEU A 42 1.31 4.00 0.64
CA LEU A 42 0.73 5.35 0.59
C LEU A 42 -0.78 5.30 0.33
N GLU A 43 -1.20 4.54 -0.66
CA GLU A 43 -2.60 4.42 -1.07
C GLU A 43 -3.44 3.66 -0.04
N ALA A 44 -2.87 2.64 0.62
CA ALA A 44 -3.52 1.92 1.71
C ALA A 44 -3.81 2.85 2.91
N PHE A 45 -2.85 3.68 3.32
CA PHE A 45 -3.04 4.64 4.41
C PHE A 45 -3.98 5.81 4.05
N GLN A 46 -4.19 6.08 2.76
CA GLN A 46 -5.19 7.05 2.29
C GLN A 46 -6.61 6.48 2.28
N LYS A 47 -6.77 5.19 1.95
CA LYS A 47 -8.09 4.55 1.78
C LYS A 47 -8.64 3.87 3.04
N PHE A 48 -7.76 3.33 3.89
CA PHE A 48 -8.11 2.49 5.04
C PHE A 48 -7.62 3.11 6.38
N GLY A 49 -8.16 2.64 7.51
CA GLY A 49 -7.68 2.99 8.85
C GLY A 49 -6.27 2.46 9.14
N PHE A 50 -5.59 2.98 10.16
CA PHE A 50 -4.18 2.69 10.48
C PHE A 50 -3.87 1.18 10.52
N PHE A 51 -4.62 0.41 11.32
CA PHE A 51 -4.37 -1.03 11.48
C PHE A 51 -4.59 -1.82 10.18
N THR A 52 -5.68 -1.53 9.45
CA THR A 52 -5.96 -2.19 8.17
C THR A 52 -4.90 -1.85 7.13
N ALA A 53 -4.52 -0.58 7.04
CA ALA A 53 -3.49 -0.11 6.11
C ALA A 53 -2.11 -0.69 6.44
N LEU A 54 -1.77 -0.77 7.73
CA LEU A 54 -0.52 -1.36 8.21
C LEU A 54 -0.46 -2.85 7.87
N ALA A 55 -1.52 -3.62 8.16
CA ALA A 55 -1.56 -5.05 7.85
C ALA A 55 -1.41 -5.31 6.34
N LEU A 56 -2.13 -4.55 5.50
CA LEU A 56 -2.01 -4.63 4.03
C LEU A 56 -0.60 -4.31 3.55
N SER A 57 -0.02 -3.24 4.08
CA SER A 57 1.33 -2.77 3.75
C SER A 57 2.41 -3.80 4.12
N VAL A 58 2.36 -4.32 5.35
CA VAL A 58 3.32 -5.32 5.86
C VAL A 58 3.22 -6.61 5.04
N TRP A 59 1.99 -7.10 4.82
CA TRP A 59 1.76 -8.28 3.99
C TRP A 59 2.29 -8.12 2.56
N ARG A 60 2.20 -6.91 2.00
CA ARG A 60 2.75 -6.59 0.68
C ARG A 60 4.27 -6.65 0.67
N ILE A 61 4.92 -6.06 1.68
CA ILE A 61 6.38 -6.02 1.81
C ILE A 61 6.94 -7.44 1.97
N LEU A 62 6.32 -8.26 2.83
CA LEU A 62 6.74 -9.65 3.05
C LEU A 62 6.68 -10.51 1.78
N ARG A 63 5.65 -10.29 0.94
CA ARG A 63 5.53 -10.97 -0.36
C ARG A 63 6.47 -10.41 -1.43
N CYS A 64 7.02 -9.21 -1.24
CA CYS A 64 7.94 -8.59 -2.18
C CYS A 64 9.38 -9.06 -1.93
N ASN A 65 9.63 -10.34 -2.20
CA ASN A 65 10.94 -10.98 -2.10
C ASN A 65 11.48 -11.41 -3.50
N PRO A 66 12.78 -11.73 -3.62
CA PRO A 66 13.40 -12.15 -4.89
C PRO A 66 12.82 -13.41 -5.51
N PHE A 67 12.09 -14.23 -4.75
CA PHE A 67 11.48 -15.47 -5.23
C PHE A 67 10.01 -15.30 -5.67
N SER A 68 9.41 -14.12 -5.41
CA SER A 68 8.07 -13.83 -5.91
C SER A 68 8.06 -13.60 -7.41
N LYS A 69 7.01 -14.07 -8.11
CA LYS A 69 6.75 -13.77 -9.53
C LYS A 69 6.50 -12.28 -9.78
N GLY A 70 6.12 -11.51 -8.76
CA GLY A 70 5.66 -10.14 -8.95
C GLY A 70 4.30 -10.07 -9.65
N GLY A 71 3.92 -8.88 -10.13
CA GLY A 71 2.68 -8.69 -10.90
C GLY A 71 1.88 -7.44 -10.52
N TYR A 72 0.70 -7.29 -11.11
CA TYR A 72 -0.22 -6.20 -10.81
C TYR A 72 -1.12 -6.55 -9.62
N ASP A 73 -1.04 -5.80 -8.52
CA ASP A 73 -1.92 -5.97 -7.35
C ASP A 73 -2.18 -4.58 -6.72
N PRO A 74 -3.27 -3.92 -7.15
CA PRO A 74 -3.65 -2.60 -6.69
C PRO A 74 -4.31 -2.67 -5.31
N VAL A 75 -4.35 -1.53 -4.62
CA VAL A 75 -5.06 -1.42 -3.35
C VAL A 75 -6.58 -1.38 -3.62
N PRO A 76 -7.40 -2.24 -2.96
CA PRO A 76 -8.85 -2.24 -3.15
C PRO A 76 -9.46 -0.86 -2.88
N ARG A 77 -10.49 -0.45 -3.63
CA ARG A 77 -11.08 0.90 -3.49
C ARG A 77 -11.80 1.10 -2.18
N ASN A 78 -12.39 0.04 -1.63
CA ASN A 78 -13.16 0.12 -0.40
C ASN A 78 -13.12 -1.19 0.41
N TYR A 79 -13.69 -1.14 1.62
CA TYR A 79 -13.77 -2.29 2.51
C TYR A 79 -14.62 -3.44 1.95
N LEU A 80 -15.62 -3.16 1.10
CA LEU A 80 -16.46 -4.21 0.49
C LEU A 80 -15.65 -5.01 -0.53
N GLU A 81 -14.94 -4.33 -1.43
CA GLU A 81 -14.06 -4.95 -2.42
C GLU A 81 -12.97 -5.80 -1.73
N LYS A 82 -12.37 -5.28 -0.65
CA LYS A 82 -11.42 -6.06 0.15
C LYS A 82 -12.08 -7.31 0.77
N ARG A 83 -13.31 -7.18 1.28
CA ARG A 83 -14.04 -8.29 1.90
C ARG A 83 -14.37 -9.37 0.88
N PHE A 84 -14.64 -9.03 -0.37
CA PHE A 84 -14.97 -9.99 -1.42
C PHE A 84 -13.77 -10.39 -2.31
N GLU A 85 -12.56 -9.96 -1.97
CA GLU A 85 -11.36 -10.23 -2.78
C GLU A 85 -11.10 -11.74 -2.98
N HIS A 86 -11.56 -12.59 -2.06
CA HIS A 86 -11.48 -14.05 -2.16
C HIS A 86 -12.58 -14.68 -3.03
N ILE A 87 -13.62 -13.94 -3.41
CA ILE A 87 -14.71 -14.42 -4.28
C ILE A 87 -14.38 -14.14 -5.75
N TYR A 88 -13.70 -13.02 -6.01
CA TYR A 88 -13.40 -12.55 -7.37
C TYR A 88 -12.00 -12.94 -7.89
N LYS A 89 -11.28 -13.79 -7.17
CA LYS A 89 -9.88 -14.16 -7.44
C LYS A 89 -9.74 -15.67 -7.47
#